data_AF-A0A1X7RXS1-F1
#
_entry.id   AF-A0A1X7RXS1-F1
#
_cell.length_a   1.000
_cell.length_b   1.000
_cell.length_c   1.000
_cell.angle_alpha   90.00
_cell.angle_beta   90.00
_cell.angle_gamma   90.00
#
_symmetry.space_group_name_H-M   'P 1'
#
loop_
_entity.id
_entity.type
_entity.pdbx_description
1 polymer ?
#
loop_
_entity_poly.entity_id
_entity_poly.type
_entity_poly.pdbx_seq_one_letter_code
_entity_poly.pdbx_strand_id
1 'polypeptide(L)'
;MLPWKTSIIVALITAASAVQDYGKCTTAESLGEQRGVFPYGWCESNLITGEQVIKPCNKNNKCTEDDTYCQMDEASPDANCDRLH
;
A
#
# COMPACT_ATOMS: atom_id res chain seq x y z
N MET A 1 34.21 22.92 40.41
CA MET A 1 33.37 23.51 39.35
C MET A 1 32.82 22.39 38.50
N LEU A 2 31.51 22.45 38.21
CA LEU A 2 30.64 21.38 37.75
C LEU A 2 30.91 20.88 36.31
N PRO A 3 30.46 19.66 35.97
CA PRO A 3 30.60 19.06 34.64
C PRO A 3 29.67 19.76 33.64
N TRP A 4 30.23 20.34 32.58
CA TRP A 4 29.47 20.72 31.39
C TRP A 4 29.69 19.63 30.35
N LYS A 5 28.73 18.69 30.27
CA LYS A 5 27.65 18.71 29.26
C LYS A 5 28.19 18.81 27.84
N THR A 6 28.44 17.63 27.25
CA THR A 6 28.22 17.42 25.81
C THR A 6 27.94 15.94 25.59
N SER A 7 26.82 15.46 26.14
CA SER A 7 26.21 14.21 25.65
C SER A 7 25.56 14.53 24.32
N ILE A 8 26.19 14.08 23.23
CA ILE A 8 25.63 14.13 21.89
C ILE A 8 24.47 13.12 21.88
N ILE A 9 23.25 13.65 21.89
CA ILE A 9 22.03 12.87 21.70
C ILE A 9 22.05 12.44 20.24
N VAL A 10 22.40 11.18 19.98
CA VAL A 10 22.12 10.52 18.71
C VAL A 10 20.62 10.23 18.71
N ALA A 11 19.84 11.21 18.29
CA ALA A 11 18.45 10.99 17.95
C ALA A 11 18.44 10.12 16.68
N LEU A 12 18.36 8.79 16.85
CA LEU A 12 17.89 7.93 15.80
C LEU A 12 16.44 8.35 15.53
N ILE A 13 16.27 9.16 14.50
CA ILE A 13 14.99 9.40 13.87
C ILE A 13 14.63 8.04 13.26
N THR A 14 13.90 7.21 14.01
CA THR A 14 13.12 6.14 13.39
C THR A 14 12.10 6.84 12.52
N ALA A 15 12.48 7.07 11.26
CA ALA A 15 11.53 7.28 10.21
C ALA A 15 10.61 6.06 10.26
N ALA A 16 9.41 6.25 10.80
CA ALA A 16 8.27 5.41 10.44
C ALA A 16 8.04 5.69 8.95
N SER A 17 8.88 5.10 8.10
CA SER A 17 8.60 5.00 6.69
C SER A 17 7.30 4.22 6.62
N ALA A 18 6.21 4.90 6.28
CA ALA A 18 5.04 4.24 5.73
C ALA A 18 5.58 3.38 4.60
N VAL A 19 5.66 2.06 4.81
CA VAL A 19 6.19 1.17 3.80
C VAL A 19 5.12 1.16 2.72
N GLN A 20 5.33 1.99 1.70
CA GLN A 20 4.45 2.05 0.54
C GLN A 20 4.69 0.76 -0.22
N ASP A 21 3.77 -0.19 -0.05
CA ASP A 21 3.78 -1.41 -0.83
C ASP A 21 3.20 -1.11 -2.21
N TYR A 22 3.72 -1.78 -3.23
CA TYR A 22 3.21 -1.63 -4.58
C TYR A 22 2.71 -3.00 -5.05
N GLY A 23 1.43 -3.07 -5.39
CA GLY A 23 0.82 -4.25 -5.97
C GLY A 23 0.53 -4.09 -7.45
N LYS A 24 -0.09 -5.12 -8.00
CA LYS A 24 -0.73 -5.12 -9.30
C LYS A 24 -2.24 -5.08 -9.16
N CYS A 25 -2.87 -4.33 -10.04
CA CYS A 25 -4.31 -4.24 -10.15
C CYS A 25 -4.90 -5.45 -10.88
N THR A 26 -6.07 -5.90 -10.43
CA THR A 26 -7.02 -6.63 -11.27
C THR A 26 -8.34 -5.86 -11.32
N THR A 27 -8.84 -5.61 -12.53
CA THR A 27 -10.08 -4.88 -12.75
C THR A 27 -11.29 -5.68 -12.31
N ALA A 28 -12.36 -4.98 -11.91
CA ALA A 28 -13.62 -5.61 -11.56
C ALA A 28 -14.18 -6.48 -12.71
N GLU A 29 -13.89 -6.14 -13.96
CA GLU A 29 -14.30 -6.90 -15.14
C GLU A 29 -13.56 -8.23 -15.24
N SER A 30 -12.25 -8.22 -15.01
CA SER A 30 -11.41 -9.42 -15.02
C SER A 30 -11.69 -10.38 -13.85
N LEU A 31 -12.24 -9.88 -12.74
CA LEU A 31 -12.62 -10.68 -11.58
C LEU A 31 -13.89 -11.55 -11.79
N GLY A 32 -14.66 -11.33 -12.86
CA GLY A 32 -15.83 -12.15 -13.19
C GLY A 32 -16.84 -12.25 -12.04
N GLU A 33 -17.11 -13.46 -11.54
CA GLU A 33 -18.04 -13.70 -10.43
C GLU A 33 -17.60 -13.06 -9.10
N GLN A 34 -16.30 -12.79 -8.92
CA GLN A 34 -15.80 -12.12 -7.71
C GLN A 34 -16.07 -10.61 -7.67
N ARG A 35 -16.58 -10.04 -8.78
CA ARG A 35 -17.00 -8.63 -8.87
C ARG A 35 -18.09 -8.26 -7.85
N GLY A 36 -18.89 -9.21 -7.38
CA GLY A 36 -19.88 -8.96 -6.32
C GLY A 36 -19.25 -8.63 -4.96
N VAL A 37 -18.03 -9.11 -4.73
CA VAL A 37 -17.24 -8.86 -3.51
C VAL A 37 -16.26 -7.71 -3.72
N PHE A 38 -15.68 -7.59 -4.93
CA PHE A 38 -14.72 -6.56 -5.32
C PHE A 38 -15.26 -5.71 -6.49
N PRO A 39 -16.25 -4.83 -6.24
CA PRO A 39 -16.95 -4.10 -7.30
C PRO A 39 -16.08 -3.06 -8.05
N TYR A 40 -14.91 -2.74 -7.50
CA TYR A 40 -13.98 -1.74 -8.05
C TYR A 40 -12.60 -2.33 -8.39
N GLY A 41 -12.49 -3.66 -8.41
CA GLY A 41 -11.23 -4.36 -8.52
C GLY A 41 -10.53 -4.51 -7.18
N TRP A 42 -9.33 -5.06 -7.24
CA TRP A 42 -8.46 -5.27 -6.08
C TRP A 42 -7.00 -5.06 -6.48
N CYS A 43 -6.16 -4.83 -5.48
CA CYS A 43 -4.72 -4.74 -5.61
C CYS A 43 -4.12 -5.99 -4.96
N GLU A 44 -3.17 -6.64 -5.62
CA GLU A 44 -2.45 -7.80 -5.13
C GLU A 44 -0.95 -7.48 -5.06
N SER A 45 -0.32 -7.68 -3.90
CA SER A 45 1.11 -7.50 -3.73
C SER A 45 1.73 -8.70 -3.03
N ASN A 46 2.99 -8.96 -3.38
CA ASN A 46 3.85 -9.95 -2.73
C ASN A 46 5.18 -9.32 -2.24
N LEU A 47 5.32 -7.98 -2.34
CA LEU A 47 6.65 -7.33 -2.30
C LEU A 47 7.22 -7.15 -0.88
N ILE A 48 6.40 -6.89 0.15
CA ILE A 48 6.92 -6.63 1.51
C ILE A 48 7.04 -7.90 2.36
N THR A 49 6.00 -8.72 2.40
CA THR A 49 5.91 -9.85 3.35
C THR A 49 6.39 -11.17 2.74
N GLY A 50 6.57 -11.24 1.43
CA GLY A 50 6.73 -12.51 0.70
C GLY A 50 5.46 -13.36 0.68
N GLU A 51 4.37 -12.85 1.24
CA GLU A 51 3.03 -13.45 1.20
C GLU A 51 2.12 -12.61 0.30
N GLN A 52 1.18 -13.29 -0.36
CA GLN A 52 0.19 -12.64 -1.20
C GLN A 52 -0.79 -11.87 -0.33
N VAL A 53 -0.69 -10.55 -0.37
CA VAL A 53 -1.63 -9.63 0.26
C VAL A 53 -2.55 -9.09 -0.81
N ILE A 54 -3.85 -9.14 -0.50
CA ILE A 54 -4.92 -8.65 -1.36
C ILE A 54 -5.63 -7.55 -0.61
N LYS A 55 -5.80 -6.39 -1.25
CA LYS A 55 -6.64 -5.31 -0.73
C LYS A 55 -7.66 -4.86 -1.77
N PRO A 56 -8.95 -4.72 -1.39
CA PRO A 56 -9.96 -4.20 -2.29
C PRO A 56 -9.64 -2.77 -2.70
N CYS A 57 -10.01 -2.40 -3.92
CA CYS A 57 -10.01 -1.00 -4.34
C CYS A 57 -11.34 -0.34 -3.94
N ASN A 58 -11.30 0.97 -3.71
CA ASN A 58 -12.51 1.74 -3.42
C ASN A 58 -13.08 2.38 -4.70
N LYS A 59 -14.26 3.02 -4.57
CA LYS A 59 -14.94 3.69 -5.68
C LYS A 59 -14.13 4.83 -6.31
N ASN A 60 -13.35 5.54 -5.52
CA ASN A 60 -12.62 6.73 -5.95
C ASN A 60 -11.33 6.36 -6.69
N ASN A 61 -10.70 5.25 -6.29
CA ASN A 61 -9.39 4.81 -6.75
C ASN A 61 -9.53 3.35 -7.21
N LYS A 62 -10.32 3.13 -8.27
CA LYS A 62 -10.59 1.79 -8.83
C LYS A 62 -9.49 1.36 -9.78
N CYS A 63 -9.26 0.06 -9.91
CA CYS A 63 -8.42 -0.47 -11.00
C CYS A 63 -9.13 -0.21 -12.33
N THR A 64 -8.45 0.49 -13.24
CA THR A 64 -8.98 0.83 -14.58
C THR A 64 -8.42 -0.06 -15.68
N GLU A 65 -7.27 -0.67 -15.44
CA GLU A 65 -6.55 -1.56 -16.36
C GLU A 65 -5.90 -2.66 -15.52
N ASP A 66 -5.88 -3.89 -16.03
CA ASP A 66 -5.23 -5.00 -15.35
C ASP A 66 -3.71 -4.83 -15.41
N ASP A 67 -3.01 -5.40 -14.42
CA ASP A 67 -1.55 -5.33 -14.28
C ASP A 67 -0.97 -3.92 -14.06
N THR A 68 -1.78 -2.87 -13.93
CA THR A 68 -1.28 -1.54 -13.53
C THR A 68 -0.82 -1.53 -12.08
N TYR A 69 0.15 -0.68 -11.77
CA TYR A 69 0.62 -0.52 -10.39
C TYR A 69 -0.44 0.16 -9.52
N CYS A 70 -0.62 -0.39 -8.33
CA CYS A 70 -1.44 0.15 -7.26
C CYS A 70 -0.59 0.28 -5.98
N GLN A 71 -0.91 1.25 -5.14
CA GLN A 71 -0.25 1.43 -3.84
C GLN A 71 -1.10 0.81 -2.74
N MET A 72 -0.48 0.00 -1.90
CA MET A 72 -1.08 -0.41 -0.64
C MET A 72 -0.43 0.37 0.49
N ASP A 73 -1.28 1.01 1.26
CA ASP A 73 -0.91 1.57 2.55
C ASP A 73 -1.30 0.54 3.62
N GLU A 74 -0.37 0.12 4.47
CA GLU A 74 -0.63 -0.90 5.50
C GLU A 74 -1.76 -0.46 6.45
N ALA A 75 -1.78 0.83 6.81
CA ALA A 75 -2.75 1.41 7.72
C ALA A 75 -4.15 1.58 7.11
N SER A 76 -4.28 1.50 5.79
CA SER A 76 -5.55 1.63 5.07
C SER A 76 -6.16 0.26 4.77
N PRO A 77 -7.46 0.04 5.03
CA PRO A 77 -8.11 -1.22 4.69
C PRO A 77 -8.26 -1.40 3.17
N ASP A 78 -8.32 -0.30 2.42
CA ASP A 78 -8.42 -0.27 0.96
C ASP A 78 -7.06 0.05 0.32
N ALA A 79 -6.82 -0.49 -0.87
CA ALA A 79 -5.67 -0.09 -1.69
C ALA A 79 -5.98 1.18 -2.49
N ASN A 80 -4.94 1.98 -2.71
CA ASN A 80 -4.97 3.07 -3.67
C ASN A 80 -4.66 2.54 -5.07
N CYS A 81 -5.70 2.21 -5.82
CA CYS A 81 -5.58 1.67 -7.17
C CYS A 81 -5.65 2.74 -8.26
N ASP A 82 -5.52 4.02 -7.88
CA ASP A 82 -5.39 5.11 -8.85
C ASP A 82 -4.09 4.90 -9.63
N ARG A 83 -4.17 5.07 -10.96
CA ARG A 83 -3.07 4.77 -11.88
C ARG A 83 -1.85 5.59 -11.49
N LEU A 84 -0.86 4.93 -10.87
CA LEU A 84 0.43 5.56 -10.59
C LEU A 84 1.10 5.83 -11.94
N HIS A 85 1.24 7.11 -12.25
CA HIS A 85 1.74 7.64 -13.52
C HIS A 85 3.25 7.40 -13.68
#